data_AF-A0A6G0Z279-F1
#
_entry.id   AF-A0A6G0Z279-F1
#
_cell.length_a   1.000
_cell.length_b   1.000
_cell.length_c   1.000
_cell.angle_alpha   90.00
_cell.angle_beta   90.00
_cell.angle_gamma   90.00
#
_symmetry.space_group_name_H-M   'P 1'
#
loop_
_entity.id
_entity.type
_entity.pdbx_description
1 polymer ?
#
loop_
_entity_poly.entity_id
_entity_poly.type
_entity_poly.pdbx_seq_one_letter_code
_entity_poly.pdbx_strand_id
1 'polypeptide(L)' 'MQIALVDDILKKIITATIQKKQPLGRPRTRWKDAVKRDIQLVDANASVELALNRERWRDLLVAAQVLQGPLS' A
#
# COMPACT_ATOMS: atom_id res chain seq x y z
N MET A 1 -34.90 -29.06 4.16
CA MET A 1 -34.55 -28.25 2.97
C MET A 1 -34.19 -26.79 3.28
N GLN A 2 -34.68 -26.19 4.39
CA GLN A 2 -34.39 -24.78 4.74
C GLN A 2 -32.92 -24.49 5.13
N ILE A 3 -32.23 -25.43 5.80
CA ILE A 3 -30.91 -25.18 6.42
C ILE A 3 -29.81 -25.01 5.36
N ALA A 4 -29.82 -25.82 4.30
CA ALA A 4 -28.83 -25.76 3.22
C ALA A 4 -28.86 -24.42 2.46
N LEU A 5 -30.02 -23.75 2.40
CA LEU A 5 -30.18 -22.45 1.76
C LEU A 5 -29.51 -21.33 2.60
N VAL A 6 -29.64 -21.42 3.93
CA VAL A 6 -29.05 -20.44 4.85
C VAL A 6 -27.51 -20.51 4.79
N ASP A 7 -26.95 -21.72 4.72
CA ASP A 7 -25.50 -21.92 4.62
C ASP A 7 -24.91 -21.37 3.30
N ASP A 8 -25.64 -21.52 2.19
CA ASP A 8 -25.21 -20.98 0.89
C ASP A 8 -25.26 -19.43 0.88
N ILE A 9 -26.28 -18.85 1.51
CA ILE A 9 -26.40 -17.39 1.68
C ILE A 9 -25.24 -16.86 2.55
N LEU A 10 -24.96 -17.50 3.68
CA LEU A 10 -23.85 -17.11 4.56
C LEU A 10 -22.49 -17.22 3.84
N LYS A 11 -22.26 -18.30 3.09
CA LYS A 11 -21.04 -18.45 2.27
C LYS A 11 -20.91 -17.35 1.22
N LYS A 12 -21.99 -16.98 0.53
CA LYS A 12 -21.98 -15.87 -0.44
C LYS A 12 -21.70 -14.53 0.23
N ILE A 13 -22.29 -14.25 1.39
CA ILE A 13 -22.05 -13.02 2.15
C ILE A 13 -20.60 -12.93 2.61
N ILE A 14 -20.06 -14.00 3.21
CA ILE A 14 -18.66 -14.07 3.64
C ILE A 14 -17.73 -13.88 2.44
N THR A 15 -17.98 -14.57 1.33
CA THR A 15 -17.18 -14.47 0.11
C THR A 15 -17.23 -13.06 -0.50
N ALA A 16 -18.42 -12.44 -0.56
CA ALA A 16 -18.60 -11.07 -1.06
C ALA A 16 -17.95 -10.02 -0.15
N THR A 17 -17.95 -10.23 1.16
CA THR A 17 -17.28 -9.36 2.14
C THR A 17 -15.75 -9.50 2.07
N ILE A 18 -15.26 -10.72 1.81
CA ILE A 18 -13.84 -11.02 1.57
C ILE A 18 -13.38 -10.50 0.20
N GLN A 19 -14.28 -10.45 -0.79
CA GLN A 19 -14.09 -9.69 -2.02
C GLN A 19 -14.12 -8.19 -1.70
N LYS A 20 -13.05 -7.71 -1.07
CA LYS A 20 -12.71 -6.31 -0.79
C LYS A 20 -12.53 -5.50 -2.07
N LYS A 21 -13.51 -5.50 -2.97
CA LYS A 21 -13.55 -4.58 -4.10
C LYS A 21 -13.72 -3.19 -3.51
N GLN A 22 -12.59 -2.48 -3.44
CA GLN A 22 -12.56 -1.13 -2.90
C GLN A 22 -13.49 -0.22 -3.71
N PRO A 23 -14.14 0.75 -3.06
CA PRO A 23 -15.12 1.61 -3.70
C PRO A 23 -14.53 2.29 -4.94
N LEU A 24 -15.23 2.14 -6.07
CA LEU A 24 -14.91 2.81 -7.32
C LEU A 24 -15.12 4.33 -7.13
N GLY A 25 -14.09 5.12 -7.40
CA GLY A 25 -14.13 6.59 -7.33
C GLY A 25 -13.06 7.22 -6.43
N ARG A 26 -12.55 6.51 -5.41
CA ARG A 26 -11.38 6.98 -4.65
C ARG A 26 -10.10 6.72 -5.44
N PRO A 27 -9.16 7.69 -5.55
CA PRO A 27 -7.83 7.40 -6.07
C PRO A 27 -7.26 6.16 -5.38
N ARG A 28 -6.93 5.13 -6.17
CA ARG A 28 -6.47 3.81 -5.69
C ARG A 28 -5.20 3.91 -4.83
N THR A 29 -4.45 4.99 -5.01
CA THR A 29 -3.17 5.26 -4.35
C THR A 29 -3.38 5.93 -3.00
N ARG A 30 -3.07 5.24 -1.90
CA ARG A 30 -2.90 5.88 -0.60
C ARG A 30 -1.58 6.64 -0.58
N TRP A 31 -1.46 7.65 0.29
CA TRP A 31 -0.17 8.33 0.52
C TRP A 31 0.97 7.33 0.79
N LYS A 32 0.68 6.29 1.58
CA LYS A 32 1.64 5.23 1.92
C LYS A 32 2.07 4.42 0.69
N ASP A 33 1.17 4.21 -0.27
CA ASP A 33 1.47 3.48 -1.50
C ASP A 33 2.36 4.33 -2.43
N ALA A 34 2.15 5.65 -2.45
CA ALA A 34 3.03 6.58 -3.15
C ALA A 34 4.43 6.60 -2.52
N VAL A 35 4.52 6.81 -1.20
CA VAL A 35 5.79 6.79 -0.47
C VAL A 35 6.54 5.47 -0.69
N LYS A 36 5.84 4.33 -0.62
CA LYS A 36 6.46 3.03 -0.88
C LYS A 36 7.05 2.93 -2.30
N ARG A 37 6.35 3.43 -3.31
CA ARG A 37 6.87 3.46 -4.68
C ARG A 37 8.10 4.35 -4.79
N ASP A 38 8.05 5.54 -4.21
CA ASP A 38 9.11 6.53 -4.36
C ASP A 38 10.41 6.08 -3.68
N ILE A 39 10.33 5.48 -2.49
CA ILE A 39 11.53 4.93 -1.83
C ILE A 39 12.12 3.74 -2.59
N GLN A 40 11.28 2.94 -3.24
CA GLN A 40 11.72 1.79 -4.04
C GLN A 40 12.39 2.20 -5.36
N LEU A 41 12.13 3.41 -5.86
CA LEU A 41 12.86 3.98 -6.98
C LEU A 41 14.31 4.34 -6.61
N VAL A 42 14.54 4.67 -5.33
CA VAL A 42 15.88 5.03 -4.82
C VAL A 42 16.65 3.78 -4.39
N ASP A 43 15.99 2.86 -3.68
CA ASP A 43 16.54 1.58 -3.26
C ASP A 43 15.44 0.50 -3.31
N ALA A 44 15.60 -0.48 -4.20
CA ALA A 44 14.62 -1.55 -4.40
C ALA A 44 14.34 -2.39 -3.13
N ASN A 45 15.29 -2.43 -2.19
CA ASN A 45 15.18 -3.15 -0.92
C ASN A 45 14.62 -2.26 0.21
N ALA A 46 14.40 -0.97 -0.05
CA ALA A 46 13.86 -0.06 0.95
C ALA A 46 12.40 -0.36 1.27
N SER A 47 12.08 -0.25 2.56
CA SER A 47 10.72 -0.34 3.08
C SER A 47 10.41 0.89 3.95
N VAL A 48 9.13 1.17 4.15
CA VAL A 48 8.69 2.30 5.00
C VAL A 48 9.14 2.11 6.46
N GLU A 49 9.44 0.88 6.89
CA GLU A 49 9.96 0.59 8.23
C GLU A 49 11.37 1.15 8.45
N LEU A 50 12.12 1.46 7.38
CA LEU A 50 13.40 2.19 7.50
C LEU A 50 13.24 3.55 8.16
N ALA A 51 12.04 4.15 8.14
CA ALA A 51 11.77 5.39 8.86
C ALA A 51 11.97 5.25 10.39
N LEU A 52 11.95 4.04 10.94
CA LEU A 52 12.28 3.76 12.34
C LEU A 52 13.77 3.95 12.63
N ASN A 53 14.63 3.83 11.61
CA ASN A 53 16.05 4.17 11.68
C ASN A 53 16.27 5.55 11.03
N ARG A 54 16.39 6.57 11.88
CA ARG A 54 16.50 7.97 11.45
C ARG A 54 17.71 8.24 10.54
N GLU A 55 18.83 7.55 10.75
CA GLU A 55 20.04 7.72 9.93
C GLU A 55 19.82 7.15 8.54
N ARG A 56 19.39 5.88 8.45
CA ARG A 56 19.08 5.25 7.16
C ARG A 56 18.00 5.99 6.39
N TRP A 57 17.01 6.54 7.10
CA TRP A 57 15.97 7.35 6.47
C TRP A 57 16.54 8.63 5.86
N ARG A 58 17.49 9.30 6.53
CA ARG A 58 18.16 10.49 5.97
C ARG A 58 18.99 10.15 4.75
N ASP A 59 19.75 9.05 4.78
CA ASP A 59 20.57 8.63 3.65
C ASP A 59 19.71 8.43 2.40
N LEU A 60 18.55 7.80 2.57
CA LEU A 60 17.57 7.59 1.50
C LEU A 60 17.02 8.93 0.96
N LEU A 61 16.69 9.88 1.85
CA LEU A 61 16.24 11.21 1.43
C LEU A 61 17.31 11.99 0.67
N VAL A 62 18.58 11.92 1.10
CA VAL A 62 19.71 12.56 0.41
C VAL A 62 19.89 11.94 -0.98
N ALA A 63 19.86 10.60 -1.08
CA ALA A 63 19.95 9.91 -2.36
C ALA A 63 18.78 10.29 -3.30
N ALA A 64 17.57 10.42 -2.76
CA ALA A 64 16.40 10.88 -3.52
C ALA A 64 16.56 12.30 -4.06
N GLN A 65 17.13 13.21 -3.26
CA GLN A 65 17.40 14.60 -3.68
C GLN A 65 18.41 14.67 -4.83
N VAL A 66 19.47 13.85 -4.80
CA VAL A 66 20.42 13.75 -5.91
C VAL A 66 19.74 13.25 -7.19
N LEU A 67 18.81 12.31 -7.06
CA LEU A 67 18.04 11.73 -8.17
C LEU A 67 17.10 12.73 -8.85
N GLN A 68 16.51 13.67 -8.10
CA GLN A 68 15.60 14.69 -8.63
C GLN A 68 16.31 15.96 -9.13
N GLY A 69 17.65 16.05 -8.97
CA GLY A 69 18.40 17.27 -9.23
C GLY A 69 18.15 18.35 -8.15
N PRO A 70 18.92 19.46 -8.16
CA PRO A 70 18.67 20.55 -7.21
C PRO A 70 17.23 21.04 -7.37
N LEU A 71 16.51 21.14 -6.25
CA LEU A 71 15.22 21.82 -6.19
C LEU A 71 15.46 23.27 -6.64
N SER A 72 15.06 23.58 -7.87
CA SER A 72 15.11 24.93 -8.45
C SER A 72 14.22 25.90 -7.69
#